data_AF-A0A534R5W9-F1
#
_entry.id   AF-A0A534R5W9-F1
#
_cell.length_a   1.000
_cell.length_b   1.000
_cell.length_c   1.000
_cell.angle_alpha   90.00
_cell.angle_beta   90.00
_cell.angle_gamma   90.00
#
_symmetry.space_group_name_H-M   'P 1'
#
loop_
_entity.id
_entity.type
_entity.pdbx_description
1 polymer ?
#
loop_
_entity_poly.entity_id
_entity_poly.type
_entity_poly.pdbx_seq_one_letter_code
_entity_poly.pdbx_strand_id
1 'polypeptide(L)'
;MHRERPFVLAVDGQEHGVHYTPAESDTTLFGGNSNWRGPVWFPVNYLLVEALERYHHFYGDGLRVECPTGSGRMMDLGQVAQEPYRRLGGLFIPDADGIRPCHGRDRRFRDDPYWRDLVTFAEYFCGDSGRGIGARYQGWTALAIRCFEDMARSRAG
;
A
#
# COMPACT_ATOMS: atom_id res chain seq x y z
N MET A 1 -12.71 6.17 -7.92
CA MET A 1 -13.54 5.74 -9.06
C MET A 1 -14.37 4.48 -8.73
N HIS A 2 -13.80 3.35 -8.31
CA HIS A 2 -14.59 2.14 -7.96
C HIS A 2 -15.45 2.23 -6.68
N ARG A 3 -15.10 3.10 -5.72
CA ARG A 3 -15.92 3.32 -4.51
C ARG A 3 -17.27 3.99 -4.83
N GLU A 4 -17.28 4.93 -5.77
CA GLU A 4 -18.47 5.73 -6.12
C GLU A 4 -19.22 5.16 -7.33
N ARG A 5 -18.52 4.43 -8.21
CA ARG A 5 -19.08 3.79 -9.41
C ARG A 5 -18.53 2.36 -9.53
N PRO A 6 -19.11 1.39 -8.80
CA PRO A 6 -18.70 -0.01 -8.91
C PRO A 6 -19.05 -0.56 -10.30
N PHE A 7 -18.29 -1.55 -10.74
CA PHE A 7 -18.66 -2.31 -11.94
C PHE A 7 -19.80 -3.26 -11.57
N VAL A 8 -20.91 -3.23 -12.30
CA VAL A 8 -22.09 -4.06 -12.06
C VAL A 8 -22.42 -4.86 -13.31
N LEU A 9 -22.60 -6.16 -13.14
CA LEU A 9 -23.08 -7.07 -14.17
C LEU A 9 -24.46 -7.62 -13.75
N ALA A 10 -25.46 -7.46 -14.60
CA ALA A 10 -26.78 -8.05 -14.40
C ALA A 10 -26.89 -9.37 -15.17
N VAL A 11 -27.12 -10.49 -14.48
CA VAL A 11 -27.36 -11.82 -15.06
C VAL A 11 -28.55 -12.46 -14.34
N ASP A 12 -29.49 -13.04 -15.09
CA ASP A 12 -30.68 -13.74 -14.56
C ASP A 12 -31.48 -12.94 -13.49
N GLY A 13 -31.55 -11.62 -13.66
CA GLY A 13 -32.28 -10.73 -12.74
C GLY A 13 -31.57 -10.48 -11.41
N GLN A 14 -30.30 -10.90 -11.27
CA GLN A 14 -29.43 -10.60 -10.14
C GLN A 14 -28.33 -9.62 -10.56
N GLU A 15 -28.06 -8.62 -9.73
CA GLU A 15 -26.94 -7.70 -9.90
C GLU A 15 -25.72 -8.20 -9.13
N HIS A 16 -24.61 -8.39 -9.85
CA HIS A 16 -23.31 -8.73 -9.28
C HIS A 16 -22.37 -7.54 -9.42
N GLY A 17 -22.02 -6.92 -8.29
CA GLY A 17 -21.12 -5.76 -8.22
C GLY A 17 -19.71 -6.13 -7.78
N VAL A 18 -18.70 -5.55 -8.44
CA VAL A 18 -17.31 -5.53 -7.97
C VAL A 18 -17.06 -4.20 -7.27
N HIS A 19 -17.17 -4.22 -5.95
CA HIS A 19 -16.96 -3.04 -5.10
C HIS A 19 -15.50 -2.92 -4.67
N TYR A 20 -15.06 -1.68 -4.43
CA TYR A 20 -13.82 -1.42 -3.71
C TYR A 20 -13.97 -1.85 -2.25
N THR A 21 -13.14 -2.80 -1.83
CA THR A 21 -13.08 -3.29 -0.45
C THR A 21 -11.68 -3.00 0.09
N PRO A 22 -11.50 -1.96 0.92
CA PRO A 22 -10.16 -1.56 1.36
C PRO A 22 -9.49 -2.62 2.24
N ALA A 23 -10.25 -3.54 2.84
CA ALA A 23 -9.77 -4.51 3.80
C ALA A 23 -10.21 -5.92 3.36
N GLU A 24 -10.86 -6.67 4.23
CA GLU A 24 -11.42 -7.98 3.92
C GLU A 24 -12.53 -7.89 2.85
N SER A 25 -12.65 -8.92 2.02
CA SER A 25 -13.75 -9.05 1.05
C SER A 25 -15.11 -9.03 1.73
N ASP A 26 -16.06 -8.31 1.14
CA ASP A 26 -17.47 -8.23 1.53
C ASP A 26 -18.35 -9.33 0.91
N THR A 27 -17.77 -10.19 0.05
CA THR A 27 -18.48 -11.29 -0.60
C THR A 27 -17.77 -12.63 -0.39
N THR A 28 -18.56 -13.71 -0.45
CA THR A 28 -18.09 -15.10 -0.39
C THR A 28 -17.73 -15.67 -1.77
N LEU A 29 -17.89 -14.89 -2.85
CA LEU A 29 -17.50 -15.28 -4.21
C LEU A 29 -16.03 -15.72 -4.23
N PHE A 30 -15.75 -16.85 -4.87
CA PHE A 30 -14.42 -17.49 -4.90
C PHE A 30 -13.85 -17.88 -3.53
N GLY A 31 -14.71 -18.35 -2.61
CA GLY A 31 -14.28 -18.91 -1.32
C GLY A 31 -13.99 -17.87 -0.23
N GLY A 32 -14.44 -16.62 -0.41
CA GLY A 32 -14.39 -15.57 0.63
C GLY A 32 -13.01 -14.99 0.93
N ASN A 33 -11.96 -15.39 0.19
CA ASN A 33 -10.58 -14.92 0.38
C ASN A 33 -10.06 -14.02 -0.76
N SER A 34 -10.94 -13.47 -1.60
CA SER A 34 -10.51 -12.60 -2.72
C SER A 34 -10.25 -11.16 -2.25
N ASN A 35 -9.11 -10.95 -1.58
CA ASN A 35 -8.71 -9.68 -0.98
C ASN A 35 -7.87 -8.79 -1.93
N TRP A 36 -8.25 -8.72 -3.20
CA TRP A 36 -7.53 -8.00 -4.27
C TRP A 36 -8.24 -6.74 -4.79
N ARG A 37 -9.36 -6.36 -4.16
CA ARG A 37 -10.23 -5.28 -4.64
C ARG A 37 -10.07 -3.96 -3.88
N GLY A 38 -8.90 -3.74 -3.30
CA GLY A 38 -8.62 -2.51 -2.57
C GLY A 38 -7.46 -2.52 -1.58
N PRO A 39 -7.08 -3.67 -0.97
CA PRO A 39 -5.94 -3.69 -0.07
C PRO A 39 -4.61 -3.43 -0.79
N VAL A 40 -3.63 -2.97 -0.02
CA VAL A 40 -2.26 -2.76 -0.46
C VAL A 40 -1.46 -4.05 -0.29
N TRP A 41 -0.83 -4.48 -1.37
CA TRP A 41 0.02 -5.67 -1.43
C TRP A 41 1.46 -5.31 -1.79
N PHE A 42 2.42 -5.75 -0.99
CA PHE A 42 3.84 -5.44 -1.19
C PHE A 42 4.40 -5.95 -2.53
N PRO A 43 4.15 -7.20 -2.98
CA PRO A 43 4.72 -7.71 -4.22
C PRO A 43 4.38 -6.84 -5.44
N VAL A 44 3.11 -6.48 -5.61
CA VAL A 44 2.65 -5.71 -6.77
C VAL A 44 3.19 -4.28 -6.73
N ASN A 45 3.19 -3.65 -5.55
CA ASN A 45 3.77 -2.31 -5.42
C ASN A 45 5.28 -2.31 -5.67
N TYR A 46 6.00 -3.33 -5.22
CA TYR A 46 7.42 -3.47 -5.48
C TYR A 46 7.72 -3.59 -6.97
N LEU A 47 6.96 -4.42 -7.70
CA LEU A 47 7.10 -4.55 -9.15
C LEU A 47 6.81 -3.25 -9.90
N LEU A 48 5.82 -2.47 -9.44
CA LEU A 48 5.52 -1.15 -9.98
C LEU A 48 6.71 -0.20 -9.81
N VAL A 49 7.28 -0.15 -8.62
CA VAL A 49 8.42 0.73 -8.33
C VAL A 49 9.64 0.33 -9.15
N GLU A 50 9.97 -0.96 -9.22
CA GLU A 50 11.04 -1.48 -10.07
C GLU A 50 10.87 -1.09 -11.54
N ALA A 51 9.64 -1.12 -12.05
CA ALA A 51 9.35 -0.69 -13.41
C ALA A 51 9.61 0.82 -13.58
N LEU A 52 9.13 1.65 -12.64
CA LEU A 52 9.34 3.10 -12.69
C LEU A 52 10.82 3.48 -12.63
N GLU A 53 11.59 2.87 -11.73
CA GLU A 53 13.04 3.08 -11.62
C GLU A 53 13.77 2.67 -12.90
N ARG A 54 13.40 1.52 -13.49
CA ARG A 54 13.97 1.06 -14.77
C ARG A 54 13.68 2.02 -15.91
N TYR A 55 12.46 2.53 -15.99
CA TYR A 55 12.11 3.51 -17.03
C TYR A 55 12.78 4.86 -16.78
N HIS A 56 12.93 5.29 -15.53
CA HIS A 56 13.71 6.48 -15.21
C HIS A 56 15.17 6.33 -15.63
N HIS A 57 15.80 5.16 -15.41
CA HIS A 57 17.17 4.91 -15.87
C HIS A 57 17.33 5.11 -17.40
N PHE A 58 16.28 4.78 -18.17
CA PHE A 58 16.29 4.97 -19.62
C PHE A 58 15.96 6.41 -20.05
N TYR A 59 14.93 7.04 -19.46
CA TYR A 59 14.43 8.35 -19.89
C TYR A 59 15.09 9.54 -19.15
N GLY A 60 15.80 9.29 -18.05
CA GLY A 60 16.29 10.31 -17.13
C GLY A 60 15.17 11.25 -16.67
N ASP A 61 15.49 12.53 -16.60
CA ASP A 61 14.57 13.60 -16.18
C ASP A 61 13.68 14.11 -17.34
N GLY A 62 13.86 13.56 -18.55
CA GLY A 62 13.19 14.03 -19.76
C GLY A 62 11.71 13.62 -19.87
N LEU A 63 11.35 12.46 -19.31
CA LEU A 63 9.95 12.01 -19.24
C LEU A 63 9.33 12.43 -17.91
N ARG A 64 8.37 13.36 -17.98
CA ARG A 64 7.67 13.88 -16.80
C ARG A 64 6.18 13.58 -16.88
N VAL A 65 5.61 13.16 -15.75
CA VAL A 65 4.19 12.85 -15.60
C VAL A 65 3.63 13.58 -14.39
N GLU A 66 2.32 13.81 -14.38
CA GLU A 66 1.66 14.42 -13.24
C GLU A 66 1.52 13.39 -12.10
N CYS A 67 2.04 13.72 -10.92
CA CYS A 67 1.94 12.84 -9.75
C CYS A 67 1.81 13.61 -8.42
N PRO A 68 0.73 13.39 -7.64
CA PRO A 68 -0.44 12.58 -7.99
C PRO A 68 -1.25 13.17 -9.15
N THR A 69 -2.02 12.33 -9.84
CA THR A 69 -2.94 12.79 -10.90
C THR A 69 -3.89 13.87 -10.37
N GLY A 70 -4.06 14.96 -11.14
CA GLY A 70 -4.87 16.12 -10.78
C GLY A 70 -4.21 17.13 -9.83
N SER A 71 -2.93 16.96 -9.47
CA SER A 71 -2.21 17.88 -8.58
C SER A 71 -1.51 19.05 -9.28
N GLY A 72 -1.36 19.00 -10.61
CA GLY A 72 -0.51 19.90 -11.40
C GLY A 72 0.99 19.71 -11.18
N ARG A 73 1.41 18.78 -10.30
CA ARG A 73 2.83 18.55 -9.97
C ARG A 73 3.45 17.56 -10.95
N MET A 74 4.35 18.07 -11.79
CA MET A 74 5.09 17.25 -12.76
C MET A 74 6.35 16.65 -12.12
N MET A 75 6.49 15.34 -12.19
CA MET A 75 7.60 14.58 -11.61
C MET A 75 8.23 13.69 -12.68
N ASP A 76 9.55 13.51 -12.63
CA ASP A 76 10.19 12.44 -13.40
C ASP A 76 9.84 11.07 -12.80
N LEU A 77 10.11 9.98 -13.52
CA LEU A 77 9.73 8.65 -13.09
C LEU A 77 10.47 8.17 -11.83
N GLY A 78 11.67 8.69 -11.54
CA GLY A 78 12.39 8.40 -10.30
C GLY A 78 11.69 9.03 -9.12
N GLN A 79 11.29 10.29 -9.23
CA GLN A 79 10.47 10.98 -8.22
C GLN A 79 9.12 10.29 -8.01
N VAL A 80 8.47 9.81 -9.09
CA VAL A 80 7.21 9.06 -8.98
C VAL A 80 7.42 7.73 -8.25
N ALA A 81 8.53 7.03 -8.48
CA ALA A 81 8.88 5.80 -7.76
C ALA A 81 9.01 6.02 -6.24
N GLN A 82 9.43 7.22 -5.82
CA GLN A 82 9.56 7.56 -4.41
C GLN A 82 8.23 7.75 -3.66
N GLU A 83 7.17 8.10 -4.36
CA GLU A 83 5.85 8.26 -3.74
C GLU A 83 5.33 6.94 -3.14
N PRO A 84 5.30 5.80 -3.88
CA PRO A 84 4.99 4.50 -3.31
C PRO A 84 5.94 4.09 -2.18
N TYR A 85 7.26 4.21 -2.33
CA TYR A 85 8.21 3.82 -1.28
C TYR A 85 7.96 4.57 0.03
N ARG A 86 7.77 5.89 -0.05
CA ARG A 86 7.44 6.70 1.13
C ARG A 86 6.15 6.25 1.81
N ARG A 87 5.11 5.96 1.04
CA ARG A 87 3.79 5.54 1.57
C ARG A 87 3.84 4.13 2.17
N LEU A 88 4.52 3.20 1.51
CA LEU A 88 4.71 1.82 1.98
C LEU A 88 5.60 1.76 3.23
N GLY A 89 6.72 2.49 3.23
CA GLY A 89 7.57 2.62 4.41
C GLY A 89 6.83 3.28 5.58
N GLY A 90 6.01 4.28 5.28
CA GLY A 90 5.15 4.96 6.25
C GLY A 90 4.18 4.04 7.00
N LEU A 91 3.79 2.89 6.43
CA LEU A 91 2.94 1.91 7.13
C LEU A 91 3.56 1.40 8.44
N PHE A 92 4.88 1.43 8.53
CA PHE A 92 5.62 0.91 9.66
C PHE A 92 6.23 2.00 10.53
N ILE A 93 6.06 3.29 10.22
CA ILE A 93 6.65 4.39 11.00
C ILE A 93 5.58 4.91 11.97
N PRO A 94 5.92 5.11 13.25
CA PRO A 94 4.97 5.68 14.20
C PRO A 94 4.67 7.13 13.82
N ASP A 95 3.42 7.50 13.90
CA ASP A 95 2.99 8.90 13.80
C ASP A 95 3.32 9.69 15.09
N ALA A 96 2.83 10.93 15.16
CA ALA A 96 3.04 11.80 16.32
C ALA A 96 2.44 11.23 17.63
N ASP A 97 1.44 10.35 17.53
CA ASP A 97 0.79 9.68 18.66
C ASP A 97 1.45 8.32 18.98
N GLY A 98 2.54 7.97 18.29
CA GLY A 98 3.26 6.71 18.47
C GLY A 98 2.60 5.51 17.78
N ILE A 99 1.59 5.73 16.92
CA ILE A 99 0.81 4.67 16.27
C ILE A 99 1.44 4.36 14.91
N ARG A 100 1.75 3.08 14.68
CA ARG A 100 2.13 2.58 13.35
C ARG A 100 0.87 2.13 12.61
N PRO A 101 0.62 2.58 11.37
CA PRO A 101 -0.54 2.14 10.60
C PRO A 101 -0.68 0.62 10.55
N CYS A 102 0.42 -0.13 10.37
CA CYS A 102 0.42 -1.58 10.30
C CYS A 102 -0.21 -2.28 11.51
N HIS A 103 -0.17 -1.67 12.70
CA HIS A 103 -0.76 -2.22 13.93
C HIS A 103 -2.22 -1.80 14.13
N GLY A 104 -2.73 -0.88 13.32
CA GLY A 104 -4.08 -0.35 13.44
C GLY A 104 -4.33 0.25 14.84
N ARG A 105 -5.42 -0.18 15.48
CA ARG A 105 -5.84 0.32 16.81
C ARG A 105 -5.48 -0.62 17.96
N ASP A 106 -4.60 -1.60 17.73
CA ASP A 106 -4.19 -2.53 18.79
C ASP A 106 -3.30 -1.82 19.81
N ARG A 107 -3.87 -1.59 21.00
CA ARG A 107 -3.22 -0.83 22.08
C ARG A 107 -1.93 -1.47 22.57
N ARG A 108 -1.74 -2.78 22.40
CA ARG A 108 -0.50 -3.46 22.82
C ARG A 108 0.70 -2.88 22.09
N PHE A 109 0.58 -2.67 20.79
CA PHE A 109 1.66 -2.14 19.97
C PHE A 109 1.82 -0.61 20.07
N ARG A 110 1.06 0.06 20.94
CA ARG A 110 1.18 1.50 21.22
C ARG A 110 1.62 1.74 22.68
N ASP A 111 0.92 1.12 23.62
CA ASP A 111 1.03 1.41 25.05
C ASP A 111 2.05 0.50 25.76
N ASP A 112 2.28 -0.73 25.28
CA ASP A 112 3.13 -1.71 25.97
C ASP A 112 4.60 -1.61 25.50
N PRO A 113 5.56 -1.30 26.41
CA PRO A 113 6.97 -1.13 26.05
C PRO A 113 7.62 -2.41 25.49
N TYR A 114 7.07 -3.60 25.77
CA TYR A 114 7.60 -4.86 25.24
C TYR A 114 7.10 -5.16 23.82
N TRP A 115 6.02 -4.51 23.37
CA TRP A 115 5.38 -4.78 22.09
C TRP A 115 5.48 -3.63 21.09
N ARG A 116 5.59 -2.38 21.56
CA ARG A 116 5.54 -1.17 20.71
C ARG A 116 6.55 -1.18 19.56
N ASP A 117 7.72 -1.76 19.79
CA ASP A 117 8.82 -1.80 18.84
C ASP A 117 8.89 -3.11 18.03
N LEU A 118 7.96 -4.05 18.26
CA LEU A 118 7.81 -5.27 17.46
C LEU A 118 6.98 -5.00 16.20
N VAL A 119 7.65 -4.76 15.08
CA VAL A 119 7.01 -4.53 13.78
C VAL A 119 6.47 -5.83 13.18
N THR A 120 5.19 -5.86 12.82
CA THR A 120 4.57 -7.03 12.17
C THR A 120 4.48 -6.91 10.65
N PHE A 121 4.90 -7.95 9.95
CA PHE A 121 4.77 -8.07 8.49
C PHE A 121 3.50 -8.82 8.12
N ALA A 122 2.42 -8.09 7.88
CA ALA A 122 1.14 -8.67 7.48
C ALA A 122 1.13 -9.11 6.01
N GLU A 123 0.16 -9.95 5.66
CA GLU A 123 -0.06 -10.46 4.30
C GLU A 123 -0.38 -9.33 3.32
N TYR A 124 -1.30 -8.45 3.71
CA TYR A 124 -1.71 -7.25 3.01
C TYR A 124 -2.18 -6.18 3.99
N PHE A 125 -2.41 -4.97 3.50
CA PHE A 125 -2.74 -3.81 4.34
C PHE A 125 -4.03 -3.16 3.86
N CYS A 126 -4.81 -2.64 4.79
CA CYS A 126 -6.03 -1.93 4.47
C CYS A 126 -5.73 -0.69 3.59
N GLY A 127 -6.36 -0.56 2.42
CA GLY A 127 -6.12 0.55 1.49
C GLY A 127 -6.45 1.92 2.05
N ASP A 128 -7.42 2.01 2.97
CA ASP A 128 -7.83 3.28 3.58
C ASP A 128 -7.05 3.62 4.88
N SER A 129 -6.65 2.60 5.66
CA SER A 129 -6.09 2.81 7.02
C SER A 129 -4.65 2.33 7.20
N GLY A 130 -4.13 1.52 6.28
CA GLY A 130 -2.78 0.94 6.38
C GLY A 130 -2.62 -0.16 7.44
N ARG A 131 -3.69 -0.59 8.11
CA ARG A 131 -3.63 -1.70 9.09
C ARG A 131 -3.36 -3.02 8.40
N GLY A 132 -2.43 -3.80 8.96
CA GLY A 132 -2.09 -5.14 8.49
C GLY A 132 -3.23 -6.13 8.72
N ILE A 133 -3.49 -6.96 7.71
CA ILE A 133 -4.57 -7.95 7.67
C ILE A 133 -4.00 -9.29 7.15
N GLY A 134 -4.67 -10.38 7.50
CA GLY A 134 -4.29 -11.72 7.08
C GLY A 134 -3.20 -12.32 7.96
N ALA A 135 -2.44 -13.24 7.38
CA ALA A 135 -1.34 -13.89 8.08
C ALA A 135 -0.26 -12.88 8.52
N ARG A 136 0.31 -13.13 9.70
CA ARG A 136 1.43 -12.33 10.25
C ARG A 136 2.76 -12.98 9.88
N TYR A 137 3.79 -12.17 9.78
CA TYR A 137 5.16 -12.56 9.40
C TYR A 137 5.28 -13.13 7.99
N GLN A 138 4.59 -12.52 7.04
CA GLN A 138 4.66 -12.90 5.63
C GLN A 138 5.96 -12.44 4.98
N GLY A 139 6.66 -13.37 4.34
CA GLY A 139 8.02 -13.15 3.83
C GLY A 139 8.10 -12.05 2.77
N TRP A 140 7.09 -11.92 1.90
CA TRP A 140 7.11 -10.89 0.86
C TRP A 140 6.97 -9.46 1.41
N THR A 141 6.41 -9.28 2.59
CA THR A 141 6.29 -7.95 3.20
C THR A 141 7.64 -7.46 3.72
N ALA A 142 8.65 -8.32 3.84
CA ALA A 142 10.03 -7.92 4.09
C ALA A 142 10.62 -7.03 2.98
N LEU A 143 10.01 -6.97 1.79
CA LEU A 143 10.34 -5.97 0.75
C LEU A 143 10.22 -4.52 1.27
N ALA A 144 9.52 -4.29 2.39
CA ALA A 144 9.52 -3.01 3.12
C ALA A 144 10.91 -2.51 3.51
N ILE A 145 11.90 -3.40 3.68
CA ILE A 145 13.28 -3.01 4.00
C ILE A 145 13.82 -2.03 2.95
N ARG A 146 13.55 -2.27 1.65
CA ARG A 146 13.98 -1.36 0.59
C ARG A 146 13.32 0.02 0.67
N CYS A 147 12.07 0.08 1.15
CA CYS A 147 11.40 1.35 1.43
C CYS A 147 12.15 2.12 2.53
N PHE A 148 12.61 1.44 3.59
CA PHE A 148 13.35 2.07 4.68
C PHE A 148 14.73 2.58 4.24
N GLU A 149 15.45 1.80 3.45
CA GLU A 149 16.74 2.21 2.89
C GLU A 149 16.63 3.46 2.03
N ASP A 150 15.58 3.54 1.21
CA ASP A 150 15.33 4.72 0.39
C ASP A 150 14.95 5.95 1.25
N MET A 151 14.03 5.77 2.20
CA MET A 151 13.64 6.84 3.12
C MET A 151 14.81 7.35 3.97
N ALA A 152 15.77 6.49 4.31
CA ALA A 152 16.99 6.89 4.99
C ALA A 152 17.92 7.70 4.06
N ARG A 153 18.09 7.27 2.81
CA ARG A 153 18.91 7.99 1.82
C ARG A 153 18.37 9.38 1.51
N SER A 154 17.06 9.52 1.31
CA SER A 154 16.42 10.81 1.05
C SER A 154 16.47 11.81 2.21
N ARG A 155 16.79 11.37 3.43
CA ARG A 155 17.02 12.25 4.59
C ARG A 155 18.48 12.69 4.74
N ALA A 156 19.41 11.99 4.10
CA ALA A 156 20.84 12.22 4.24
C ALA A 156 21.42 13.16 3.17
N GLY A 157 20.67 13.42 2.09
CA GLY A 157 20.98 14.41 1.05
C GLY A 157 20.15 15.66 1.22
#